data_AF-A0A2M8H1V3-F1
#
_entry.id   AF-A0A2M8H1V3-F1
#
_cell.length_a   1.000
_cell.length_b   1.000
_cell.length_c   1.000
_cell.angle_alpha   90.00
_cell.angle_beta   90.00
_cell.angle_gamma   90.00
#
_symmetry.space_group_name_H-M   'P 1'
#
loop_
_entity.id
_entity.type
_entity.pdbx_description
1 polymer ?
#
loop_
_entity_poly.entity_id
_entity_poly.type
_entity_poly.pdbx_seq_one_letter_code
_entity_poly.pdbx_strand_id
1 'polypeptide(L)'
;MWDYSEKVKEHFFQPRNAKMLTDANAKGDVGSLSCGDALSLSLKINPETEVIEDAGFQTFGCGSAIASSSALTEMIIGKTLDDALKVTNKDIADYLEGLPPEKMHCSVMGMEALHAAAADYRGEVIDDDHEEGELICKCFAIDDLMIKRVVKTNQLTTLEEVINYTKAGGACASCHEKIEWVLEACLAEEQTASAITESVEDAVVETLEPVISQKAMLQRIRVVEAVLDEIRPAVIADGGNIQLVDIEDDLIFVSMSGNCSGCGLSGLTLATIENKVSQALGVAVTVFPVQERNQKKEATYDA
;
A
#
# COMPACT_ATOMS: atom_id res chain seq x y z
N MET A 1 -7.08 -25.44 -23.68
CA MET A 1 -7.83 -25.81 -22.47
C MET A 1 -6.80 -25.79 -21.36
N TRP A 2 -7.02 -25.02 -20.30
CA TRP A 2 -6.01 -24.82 -19.26
C TRP A 2 -6.07 -26.05 -18.35
N ASP A 3 -4.91 -26.53 -17.90
CA ASP A 3 -4.86 -27.70 -17.03
C ASP A 3 -5.05 -27.24 -15.59
N TYR A 4 -6.23 -27.53 -15.03
CA TYR A 4 -6.55 -27.20 -13.64
C TYR A 4 -6.38 -28.43 -12.77
N SER A 5 -5.85 -28.23 -11.55
CA SER A 5 -5.81 -29.26 -10.53
C SER A 5 -7.20 -29.77 -10.19
N GLU A 6 -7.28 -30.98 -9.64
CA GLU A 6 -8.56 -31.52 -9.15
C GLU A 6 -9.12 -30.66 -8.01
N LYS A 7 -8.24 -30.05 -7.20
CA LYS A 7 -8.65 -29.15 -6.13
C LYS A 7 -9.30 -27.87 -6.67
N VAL A 8 -8.75 -27.25 -7.72
CA VAL A 8 -9.42 -26.11 -8.40
C VAL A 8 -10.80 -26.51 -8.90
N LYS A 9 -10.94 -27.69 -9.51
CA LYS A 9 -12.24 -28.19 -10.00
C LYS A 9 -13.22 -28.40 -8.83
N GLU A 10 -12.76 -28.96 -7.72
CA GLU A 10 -13.59 -29.17 -6.53
C GLU A 10 -14.13 -27.83 -6.00
N HIS A 11 -13.27 -26.85 -5.74
CA HIS A 11 -13.69 -25.55 -5.23
C HIS A 11 -14.55 -24.77 -6.24
N PHE A 12 -14.44 -25.06 -7.54
CA PHE A 12 -15.32 -24.51 -8.56
C PHE A 12 -16.71 -25.16 -8.59
N PHE A 13 -16.79 -26.49 -8.57
CA PHE A 13 -18.07 -27.22 -8.63
C PHE A 13 -18.81 -27.24 -7.29
N GLN A 14 -18.09 -27.18 -6.18
CA GLN A 14 -18.61 -27.19 -4.82
C GLN A 14 -17.91 -26.13 -3.96
N PRO A 15 -18.10 -24.84 -4.26
CA PRO A 15 -17.45 -23.78 -3.50
C PRO A 15 -17.88 -23.82 -2.04
N ARG A 16 -16.90 -23.65 -1.13
CA ARG A 16 -17.16 -23.51 0.30
C ARG A 16 -17.47 -22.05 0.58
N ASN A 17 -18.38 -21.77 1.51
CA ASN A 17 -18.63 -20.39 1.98
C ASN A 17 -19.08 -19.38 0.90
N ALA A 18 -19.65 -19.84 -0.22
CA ALA A 18 -20.30 -19.00 -1.22
C ALA A 18 -21.66 -18.47 -0.69
N LYS A 19 -21.61 -17.48 0.20
CA LYS A 19 -22.76 -16.88 0.89
C LYS A 19 -22.44 -15.42 1.25
N MET A 20 -23.48 -14.59 1.39
CA MET A 20 -23.37 -13.33 2.12
C MET A 20 -23.59 -13.59 3.61
N LEU A 21 -22.74 -13.00 4.44
CA LEU A 21 -22.96 -12.93 5.88
C LEU A 21 -23.80 -11.70 6.19
N THR A 22 -24.95 -11.88 6.83
CA THR A 22 -25.82 -10.77 7.25
C THR A 22 -25.34 -10.09 8.53
N ASP A 23 -24.53 -10.78 9.30
CA ASP A 23 -23.92 -10.34 10.56
C ASP A 23 -22.40 -10.09 10.42
N ALA A 24 -21.92 -9.86 9.19
CA ALA A 24 -20.56 -9.43 8.95
C ALA A 24 -20.31 -8.05 9.57
N ASN A 25 -19.11 -7.88 10.13
CA ASN A 25 -18.60 -6.62 10.66
C ASN A 25 -17.38 -6.10 9.90
N ALA A 26 -17.07 -6.72 8.77
CA ALA A 26 -15.97 -6.35 7.89
C ALA A 26 -16.30 -6.79 6.45
N LYS A 27 -16.05 -5.92 5.48
CA LYS A 27 -16.33 -6.16 4.07
C LYS A 27 -15.21 -5.63 3.17
N GLY A 28 -14.79 -6.43 2.20
CA GLY A 28 -13.82 -6.05 1.18
C GLY A 28 -14.39 -6.29 -0.21
N ASP A 29 -14.57 -5.23 -0.98
CA ASP A 29 -14.99 -5.28 -2.38
C ASP A 29 -13.82 -4.95 -3.29
N VAL A 30 -13.54 -5.80 -4.27
CA VAL A 30 -12.47 -5.60 -5.25
C VAL A 30 -12.91 -5.99 -6.66
N GLY A 31 -12.27 -5.38 -7.66
CA GLY A 31 -12.59 -5.58 -9.07
C GLY A 31 -13.85 -4.83 -9.50
N SER A 32 -14.30 -5.07 -10.73
CA SER A 32 -15.46 -4.38 -11.29
C SER A 32 -16.21 -5.25 -12.30
N LEU A 33 -17.52 -5.04 -12.40
CA LEU A 33 -18.33 -5.70 -13.42
C LEU A 33 -17.86 -5.34 -14.85
N SER A 34 -17.27 -4.15 -15.02
CA SER A 34 -16.68 -3.70 -16.29
C SER A 34 -15.44 -4.50 -16.70
N CYS A 35 -14.58 -4.90 -15.75
CA CYS A 35 -13.36 -5.67 -16.04
C CYS A 35 -13.60 -7.18 -16.10
N GLY A 36 -14.82 -7.62 -15.79
CA GLY A 36 -15.29 -9.00 -15.91
C GLY A 36 -14.95 -9.91 -14.74
N ASP A 37 -14.26 -9.40 -13.72
CA ASP A 37 -13.99 -10.08 -12.45
C ASP A 37 -14.28 -9.11 -11.29
N ALA A 38 -15.08 -9.54 -10.31
CA ALA A 38 -15.41 -8.81 -9.10
C ALA A 38 -15.58 -9.79 -7.94
N LEU A 39 -15.13 -9.40 -6.75
CA LEU A 39 -15.21 -10.19 -5.53
C LEU A 39 -15.64 -9.29 -4.37
N SER A 40 -16.66 -9.75 -3.66
CA SER A 40 -17.11 -9.21 -2.38
C SER A 40 -16.83 -10.26 -1.30
N LEU A 41 -15.93 -9.94 -0.38
CA LEU A 41 -15.60 -10.76 0.77
C LEU A 41 -16.25 -10.15 2.02
N SER A 42 -16.95 -10.98 2.79
CA SER A 42 -17.59 -10.60 4.05
C SER A 42 -17.02 -11.45 5.17
N LEU A 43 -16.59 -10.81 6.26
CA LEU A 43 -16.00 -11.48 7.41
C LEU A 43 -16.80 -11.15 8.67
N LYS A 44 -16.85 -12.14 9.57
CA LYS A 44 -17.31 -11.97 10.94
C LYS A 44 -16.12 -12.15 11.86
N ILE A 45 -15.63 -11.05 12.42
CA ILE A 45 -14.46 -11.01 13.28
C ILE A 45 -14.91 -10.82 14.73
N ASN A 46 -14.37 -11.60 15.64
CA ASN A 46 -14.64 -11.42 17.06
C ASN A 46 -13.92 -10.16 17.58
N PRO A 47 -14.61 -9.17 18.16
CA PRO A 47 -13.99 -7.91 18.58
C PRO A 47 -13.04 -8.03 19.78
N GLU A 48 -13.09 -9.13 20.53
CA GLU A 48 -12.22 -9.34 21.70
C GLU A 48 -10.97 -10.14 21.34
N THR A 49 -11.08 -11.12 20.45
CA THR A 49 -9.98 -12.04 20.10
C THR A 49 -9.38 -11.79 18.73
N GLU A 50 -10.01 -10.93 17.92
CA GLU A 50 -9.69 -10.67 16.51
C GLU A 50 -9.70 -11.92 15.62
N VAL A 51 -10.34 -13.00 16.08
CA VAL A 51 -10.48 -14.25 15.32
C VAL A 51 -11.61 -14.13 14.31
N ILE A 52 -11.37 -14.57 13.07
CA ILE A 52 -12.38 -14.70 12.02
C ILE A 52 -13.25 -15.92 12.35
N GLU A 53 -14.47 -15.68 12.83
CA GLU A 53 -15.43 -16.73 13.21
C GLU A 53 -16.14 -17.33 12.00
N ASP A 54 -16.44 -16.50 11.00
CA ASP A 54 -17.08 -16.91 9.75
C ASP A 54 -16.61 -16.00 8.61
N ALA A 55 -16.56 -16.57 7.41
CA ALA A 55 -16.27 -15.83 6.19
C ALA A 55 -17.26 -16.27 5.10
N GLY A 56 -17.66 -15.33 4.26
CA GLY A 56 -18.52 -15.56 3.13
C GLY A 56 -18.09 -14.71 1.95
N PHE A 57 -18.20 -15.26 0.74
CA PHE A 57 -17.86 -14.52 -0.47
C PHE A 57 -18.98 -14.54 -1.51
N GLN A 58 -18.97 -13.51 -2.34
CA GLN A 58 -19.69 -13.45 -3.61
C GLN A 58 -18.73 -13.01 -4.70
N THR A 59 -18.66 -13.74 -5.81
CA THR A 59 -17.80 -13.34 -6.92
C THR A 59 -18.54 -13.47 -8.24
N PHE A 60 -18.24 -12.53 -9.13
CA PHE A 60 -18.57 -12.60 -10.53
C PHE A 60 -17.25 -12.70 -11.28
N GLY A 61 -16.99 -13.82 -11.95
CA GLY A 61 -15.71 -14.01 -12.62
C GLY A 61 -15.54 -15.40 -13.19
N CYS A 62 -14.32 -15.70 -13.63
CA CYS A 62 -13.98 -17.01 -14.16
C CYS A 62 -13.94 -18.10 -13.06
N GLY A 63 -13.91 -19.38 -13.44
CA GLY A 63 -13.91 -20.50 -12.48
C GLY A 63 -12.75 -20.46 -11.47
N SER A 64 -11.60 -19.89 -11.87
CA SER A 64 -10.45 -19.68 -10.98
C SER A 64 -10.68 -18.61 -9.93
N ALA A 65 -11.50 -17.59 -10.21
CA ALA A 65 -11.90 -16.59 -9.21
C ALA A 65 -12.79 -17.21 -8.13
N ILE A 66 -13.75 -18.07 -8.54
CA ILE A 66 -14.58 -18.84 -7.60
C ILE A 66 -13.71 -19.77 -6.75
N ALA A 67 -12.80 -20.52 -7.38
CA ALA A 67 -11.93 -21.45 -6.67
C ALA A 67 -10.99 -20.73 -5.68
N SER A 68 -10.39 -19.60 -6.09
CA SER A 68 -9.49 -18.81 -5.24
C SER A 68 -10.23 -18.19 -4.05
N SER A 69 -11.43 -17.65 -4.27
CA SER A 69 -12.26 -17.07 -3.19
C SER A 69 -12.72 -18.14 -2.19
N SER A 70 -13.13 -19.30 -2.70
CA SER A 70 -13.50 -20.47 -1.90
C SER A 70 -12.33 -20.95 -1.05
N ALA A 71 -11.15 -21.16 -1.66
CA ALA A 71 -9.93 -21.54 -0.94
C ALA A 71 -9.54 -20.52 0.13
N LEU A 72 -9.55 -19.23 -0.21
CA LEU A 72 -9.24 -18.16 0.74
C LEU A 72 -10.12 -18.23 1.99
N THR A 73 -11.45 -18.37 1.83
CA THR A 73 -12.36 -18.43 2.98
C THR A 73 -12.05 -19.60 3.91
N GLU A 74 -11.70 -20.78 3.39
CA GLU A 74 -11.28 -21.90 4.24
C GLU A 74 -9.93 -21.66 4.93
N MET A 75 -9.02 -20.94 4.29
CA MET A 75 -7.69 -20.67 4.84
C MET A 75 -7.68 -19.65 5.99
N ILE A 76 -8.68 -18.76 6.05
CA ILE A 76 -8.71 -17.64 7.00
C ILE A 76 -9.65 -17.89 8.19
N ILE A 77 -10.69 -18.72 8.04
CA ILE A 77 -11.62 -19.02 9.14
C ILE A 77 -10.86 -19.69 10.30
N GLY A 78 -11.07 -19.18 11.51
CA GLY A 78 -10.41 -19.64 12.73
C GLY A 78 -9.02 -19.03 12.99
N LYS A 79 -8.52 -18.18 12.08
CA LYS A 79 -7.29 -17.39 12.32
C LYS A 79 -7.61 -16.02 12.88
N THR A 80 -6.63 -15.41 13.53
CA THR A 80 -6.67 -13.97 13.85
C THR A 80 -6.58 -13.16 12.56
N LEU A 81 -7.07 -11.92 12.57
CA LEU A 81 -6.98 -11.02 11.42
C LEU A 81 -5.53 -10.81 10.98
N ASP A 82 -4.60 -10.63 11.92
CA ASP A 82 -3.17 -10.48 11.63
C ASP A 82 -2.55 -11.73 10.98
N ASP A 83 -2.94 -12.93 11.42
CA ASP A 83 -2.47 -14.16 10.80
C ASP A 83 -3.12 -14.42 9.43
N ALA A 84 -4.36 -13.96 9.25
CA ALA A 84 -5.03 -14.02 7.96
C ALA A 84 -4.34 -13.08 6.95
N LEU A 85 -3.94 -11.88 7.35
CA LEU A 85 -3.22 -10.90 6.51
C LEU A 85 -1.85 -11.39 6.02
N LYS A 86 -1.28 -12.42 6.65
CA LYS A 86 -0.05 -13.07 6.16
C LYS A 86 -0.29 -13.99 4.98
N VAL A 87 -1.55 -14.34 4.67
CA VAL A 87 -1.90 -15.19 3.53
C VAL A 87 -1.66 -14.41 2.24
N THR A 88 -0.71 -14.89 1.46
CA THR A 88 -0.37 -14.31 0.16
C THR A 88 -1.17 -14.94 -0.98
N ASN A 89 -1.17 -14.29 -2.14
CA ASN A 89 -1.71 -14.86 -3.37
C ASN A 89 -1.02 -16.19 -3.77
N LYS A 90 0.25 -16.37 -3.40
CA LYS A 90 0.99 -17.63 -3.61
C LYS A 90 0.44 -18.73 -2.69
N ASP A 91 0.17 -18.43 -1.42
CA ASP A 91 -0.42 -19.40 -0.50
C ASP A 91 -1.80 -19.88 -0.98
N ILE A 92 -2.61 -18.98 -1.56
CA ILE A 92 -3.92 -19.32 -2.15
C ILE A 92 -3.74 -20.24 -3.37
N ALA A 93 -2.79 -19.90 -4.26
CA ALA A 93 -2.50 -20.72 -5.43
C ALA A 93 -1.95 -22.09 -5.03
N ASP A 94 -1.04 -22.15 -4.06
CA ASP A 94 -0.44 -23.38 -3.54
C ASP A 94 -1.47 -24.24 -2.81
N TYR A 95 -2.39 -23.61 -2.06
CA TYR A 95 -3.53 -24.31 -1.47
C TYR A 95 -4.37 -24.99 -2.55
N LEU A 96 -4.51 -24.38 -3.73
CA LEU A 96 -5.21 -24.96 -4.88
C LEU A 96 -4.37 -25.95 -5.69
N GLU A 97 -3.18 -26.36 -5.19
CA GLU A 97 -2.21 -27.20 -5.91
C GLU A 97 -1.70 -26.57 -7.22
N GLY A 98 -1.65 -25.23 -7.23
CA GLY A 98 -1.21 -24.42 -8.35
C GLY A 98 -2.37 -23.85 -9.16
N LEU A 99 -2.09 -22.68 -9.74
CA LEU A 99 -2.92 -22.05 -10.77
C LEU A 99 -2.07 -21.88 -12.03
N PRO A 100 -2.66 -22.01 -13.24
CA PRO A 100 -1.98 -21.62 -14.46
C PRO A 100 -1.49 -20.17 -14.37
N PRO A 101 -0.29 -19.85 -14.89
CA PRO A 101 0.30 -18.51 -14.75
C PRO A 101 -0.66 -17.40 -15.17
N GLU A 102 -1.38 -17.58 -16.27
CA GLU A 102 -2.27 -16.59 -16.85
C GLU A 102 -3.57 -16.38 -16.04
N LYS A 103 -3.76 -17.10 -14.93
CA LYS A 103 -4.86 -17.00 -13.96
C LYS A 103 -4.41 -16.52 -12.58
N MET A 104 -3.13 -16.19 -12.40
CA MET A 104 -2.61 -15.75 -11.10
C MET A 104 -3.29 -14.49 -10.57
N HIS A 105 -3.86 -13.64 -11.44
CA HIS A 105 -4.67 -12.50 -11.00
C HIS A 105 -5.86 -12.87 -10.11
N CYS A 106 -6.39 -14.09 -10.22
CA CYS A 106 -7.51 -14.56 -9.39
C CYS A 106 -7.10 -14.75 -7.93
N SER A 107 -5.85 -15.16 -7.66
CA SER A 107 -5.35 -15.27 -6.29
C SER A 107 -4.92 -13.92 -5.73
N VAL A 108 -4.43 -13.01 -6.58
CA VAL A 108 -4.15 -11.61 -6.20
C VAL A 108 -5.44 -10.92 -5.73
N MET A 109 -6.52 -11.03 -6.52
CA MET A 109 -7.82 -10.45 -6.17
C MET A 109 -8.36 -10.98 -4.84
N GLY A 110 -8.17 -12.27 -4.53
CA GLY A 110 -8.56 -12.82 -3.23
C GLY A 110 -7.82 -12.17 -2.07
N MET A 111 -6.50 -12.05 -2.18
CA MET A 111 -5.65 -11.40 -1.18
C MET A 111 -6.02 -9.92 -0.99
N GLU A 112 -6.25 -9.19 -2.07
CA GLU A 112 -6.67 -7.78 -2.01
C GLU A 112 -8.04 -7.61 -1.34
N ALA A 113 -8.99 -8.52 -1.59
CA ALA A 113 -10.28 -8.51 -0.92
C ALA A 113 -10.13 -8.72 0.60
N LEU A 114 -9.19 -9.56 1.03
CA LEU A 114 -8.89 -9.75 2.45
C LEU A 114 -8.30 -8.49 3.07
N HIS A 115 -7.36 -7.83 2.38
CA HIS A 115 -6.77 -6.59 2.86
C HIS A 115 -7.82 -5.47 2.96
N ALA A 116 -8.68 -5.34 1.95
CA ALA A 116 -9.79 -4.39 1.97
C ALA A 116 -10.75 -4.65 3.13
N ALA A 117 -11.12 -5.91 3.38
CA ALA A 117 -11.97 -6.29 4.51
C ALA A 117 -11.30 -6.01 5.87
N ALA A 118 -9.99 -6.20 5.98
CA ALA A 118 -9.25 -5.91 7.20
C ALA A 118 -9.18 -4.40 7.49
N ALA A 119 -8.97 -3.58 6.46
CA ALA A 119 -8.97 -2.12 6.56
C ALA A 119 -10.36 -1.59 6.97
N ASP A 120 -11.43 -2.11 6.35
CA ASP A 120 -12.82 -1.81 6.73
C ASP A 120 -13.10 -2.14 8.21
N TYR A 121 -12.65 -3.31 8.68
CA TYR A 121 -12.76 -3.69 10.09
C TYR A 121 -12.03 -2.74 11.05
N ARG A 122 -10.83 -2.31 10.66
CA ARG A 122 -9.99 -1.39 11.46
C ARG A 122 -10.49 0.05 11.42
N GLY A 123 -11.48 0.36 10.59
CA GLY A 123 -11.95 1.71 10.35
C GLY A 123 -10.91 2.58 9.65
N GLU A 124 -9.97 1.95 8.93
CA GLU A 124 -9.09 2.64 8.01
C GLU A 124 -9.94 3.10 6.84
N VAL A 125 -10.03 4.42 6.65
CA VAL A 125 -10.71 4.97 5.48
C VAL A 125 -9.81 4.67 4.29
N ILE A 126 -10.14 3.62 3.54
CA ILE A 126 -9.68 3.47 2.18
C ILE A 126 -10.39 4.60 1.43
N ASP A 127 -9.68 5.69 1.16
CA ASP A 127 -10.21 6.81 0.42
C ASP A 127 -10.42 6.34 -1.02
N ASP A 128 -11.63 5.87 -1.35
CA ASP A 128 -12.04 5.46 -2.70
C ASP A 128 -12.33 6.69 -3.59
N ASP A 129 -11.57 7.76 -3.38
CA ASP A 129 -11.38 8.79 -4.39
C ASP A 129 -10.42 8.18 -5.41
N HIS A 130 -10.88 7.95 -6.64
CA HIS A 130 -10.15 7.38 -7.78
C HIS A 130 -8.87 8.16 -8.18
N GLU A 131 -7.92 8.32 -7.27
CA GLU A 131 -6.73 9.15 -7.42
C GLU A 131 -5.52 8.59 -6.65
N GLU A 132 -5.47 7.29 -6.36
CA GLU A 132 -4.24 6.71 -5.79
C GLU A 132 -3.16 6.42 -6.84
N GLY A 133 -3.46 6.39 -8.15
CA GLY A 133 -2.42 6.17 -9.18
C GLY A 133 -2.78 6.63 -10.59
N GLU A 134 -1.80 6.74 -11.48
CA GLU A 134 -2.05 6.97 -12.91
C GLU A 134 -2.71 5.73 -13.51
N LEU A 135 -3.90 5.89 -14.10
CA LEU A 135 -4.57 4.79 -14.80
C LEU A 135 -3.72 4.28 -15.98
N ILE A 136 -3.18 3.06 -15.81
CA ILE A 136 -2.34 2.40 -16.81
C ILE A 136 -3.20 1.60 -17.79
N CYS A 137 -4.05 0.71 -17.30
CA CYS A 137 -4.90 -0.14 -18.13
C CYS A 137 -6.37 0.29 -18.09
N LYS A 138 -6.83 0.94 -19.15
CA LYS A 138 -8.24 1.34 -19.29
C LYS A 138 -9.22 0.16 -19.42
N CYS A 139 -8.77 -0.97 -19.97
CA CYS A 139 -9.65 -2.12 -20.20
C CYS A 139 -10.05 -2.82 -18.89
N PHE A 140 -9.13 -2.87 -17.93
CA PHE A 140 -9.32 -3.60 -16.68
C PHE A 140 -9.32 -2.68 -15.45
N ALA A 141 -9.27 -1.36 -15.67
CA ALA A 141 -9.21 -0.34 -14.64
C ALA A 141 -8.07 -0.56 -13.64
N ILE A 142 -6.85 -0.78 -14.16
CA ILE A 142 -5.64 -1.02 -13.35
C ILE A 142 -4.77 0.23 -13.38
N ASP A 143 -4.45 0.76 -12.20
CA ASP A 143 -3.52 1.88 -11.98
C ASP A 143 -2.07 1.40 -11.76
N ASP A 144 -1.14 2.36 -11.70
CA ASP A 144 0.28 2.10 -11.53
C ASP A 144 0.63 1.60 -10.12
N LEU A 145 -0.08 2.05 -9.08
CA LEU A 145 0.17 1.58 -7.71
C LEU A 145 -0.16 0.11 -7.54
N MET A 146 -1.27 -0.37 -8.12
CA MET A 146 -1.61 -1.78 -8.13
C MET A 146 -0.51 -2.59 -8.82
N ILE A 147 -0.01 -2.13 -9.98
CA ILE A 147 1.10 -2.78 -10.68
C ILE A 147 2.36 -2.80 -9.80
N LYS A 148 2.74 -1.66 -9.22
CA LYS A 148 3.90 -1.56 -8.31
C LYS A 148 3.79 -2.51 -7.13
N ARG A 149 2.63 -2.57 -6.48
CA ARG A 149 2.36 -3.46 -5.35
C ARG A 149 2.51 -4.92 -5.76
N VAL A 150 1.88 -5.32 -6.85
CA VAL A 150 1.92 -6.71 -7.34
C VAL A 150 3.33 -7.11 -7.78
N VAL A 151 4.07 -6.22 -8.44
CA VAL A 151 5.48 -6.41 -8.82
C VAL A 151 6.34 -6.65 -7.60
N LYS A 152 6.28 -5.75 -6.59
CA LYS A 152 7.08 -5.85 -5.36
C LYS A 152 6.74 -7.10 -4.55
N THR A 153 5.46 -7.39 -4.35
CA THR A 153 5.02 -8.56 -3.56
C THR A 153 5.42 -9.88 -4.23
N ASN A 154 5.41 -9.96 -5.56
CA ASN A 154 5.66 -11.20 -6.28
C ASN A 154 7.07 -11.29 -6.89
N GLN A 155 7.87 -10.23 -6.81
CA GLN A 155 9.19 -10.08 -7.44
C GLN A 155 9.13 -10.33 -8.95
N LEU A 156 8.17 -9.66 -9.62
CA LEU A 156 7.98 -9.80 -11.06
C LEU A 156 9.06 -9.05 -11.81
N THR A 157 9.60 -9.65 -12.88
CA THR A 157 10.73 -9.06 -13.63
C THR A 157 10.43 -8.88 -15.11
N THR A 158 9.30 -9.41 -15.59
CA THR A 158 8.93 -9.39 -17.00
C THR A 158 7.53 -8.82 -17.21
N LEU A 159 7.31 -8.23 -18.38
CA LEU A 159 5.98 -7.75 -18.79
C LEU A 159 4.93 -8.87 -18.77
N GLU A 160 5.28 -10.07 -19.22
CA GLU A 160 4.37 -11.22 -19.26
C GLU A 160 3.89 -11.61 -17.86
N GLU A 161 4.79 -11.63 -16.88
CA GLU A 161 4.45 -11.86 -15.48
C GLU A 161 3.49 -10.80 -14.94
N VAL A 162 3.75 -9.52 -15.25
CA VAL A 162 2.84 -8.43 -14.84
C VAL A 162 1.46 -8.61 -15.45
N ILE A 163 1.36 -8.95 -16.73
CA ILE A 163 0.08 -9.24 -17.40
C ILE A 163 -0.65 -10.40 -16.70
N ASN A 164 0.07 -11.46 -16.37
CA ASN A 164 -0.49 -12.67 -15.76
C ASN A 164 -1.03 -12.44 -14.34
N TYR A 165 -0.39 -11.56 -13.55
CA TYR A 165 -0.79 -11.27 -12.17
C TYR A 165 -1.76 -10.10 -12.05
N THR A 166 -1.76 -9.14 -12.98
CA THR A 166 -2.60 -7.93 -12.90
C THR A 166 -3.73 -7.92 -13.94
N LYS A 167 -3.69 -8.81 -14.94
CA LYS A 167 -4.56 -8.81 -16.14
C LYS A 167 -4.33 -7.60 -17.07
N ALA A 168 -3.64 -6.55 -16.61
CA ALA A 168 -3.33 -5.35 -17.38
C ALA A 168 -2.58 -5.71 -18.65
N GLY A 169 -3.02 -5.20 -19.81
CA GLY A 169 -2.38 -5.48 -21.09
C GLY A 169 -2.79 -6.79 -21.77
N GLY A 170 -3.55 -7.69 -21.11
CA GLY A 170 -3.99 -8.96 -21.70
C GLY A 170 -5.10 -8.86 -22.75
N ALA A 171 -5.77 -7.70 -22.88
CA ALA A 171 -6.88 -7.49 -23.83
C ALA A 171 -6.45 -6.84 -25.14
N CYS A 172 -6.07 -5.56 -25.11
CA CYS A 172 -5.77 -4.77 -26.31
C CYS A 172 -4.28 -4.40 -26.46
N ALA A 173 -3.43 -4.78 -25.50
CA ALA A 173 -2.00 -4.47 -25.44
C ALA A 173 -1.58 -2.98 -25.46
N SER A 174 -2.53 -2.03 -25.55
CA SER A 174 -2.22 -0.59 -25.68
C SER A 174 -1.48 0.04 -24.49
N CYS A 175 -1.41 -0.65 -23.35
CA CYS A 175 -0.75 -0.19 -22.14
C CYS A 175 0.60 -0.88 -21.88
N HIS A 176 1.07 -1.77 -22.77
CA HIS A 176 2.32 -2.52 -22.56
C HIS A 176 3.52 -1.61 -22.28
N GLU A 177 3.72 -0.57 -23.10
CA GLU A 177 4.81 0.40 -22.90
C GLU A 177 4.74 1.09 -21.53
N LYS A 178 3.53 1.47 -21.08
CA LYS A 178 3.34 2.05 -19.75
C LYS A 178 3.62 1.04 -18.62
N ILE A 179 3.22 -0.21 -18.80
CA ILE A 179 3.48 -1.29 -17.84
C ILE A 179 4.99 -1.52 -17.72
N GLU A 180 5.71 -1.53 -18.84
CA GLU A 180 7.17 -1.65 -18.86
C GLU A 180 7.85 -0.50 -18.11
N TRP A 181 7.40 0.74 -18.29
CA TRP A 181 7.93 1.88 -17.52
C TRP A 181 7.72 1.75 -16.02
N VAL A 182 6.55 1.29 -15.60
CA VAL A 182 6.26 1.05 -14.17
C VAL A 182 7.14 -0.08 -13.62
N LEU A 183 7.31 -1.16 -14.39
CA LEU A 183 8.16 -2.29 -14.03
C LEU A 183 9.64 -1.86 -13.91
N GLU A 184 10.16 -1.11 -14.89
CA GLU A 184 11.52 -0.56 -14.87
C GLU A 184 11.74 0.34 -13.64
N ALA A 185 10.77 1.19 -13.30
CA ALA A 185 10.84 2.02 -12.11
C ALA A 185 10.92 1.17 -10.82
N CYS A 186 10.12 0.11 -10.70
CA CYS A 186 10.17 -0.80 -9.54
C CYS A 186 11.52 -1.49 -9.43
N LEU A 187 12.05 -2.01 -10.54
CA LEU A 187 13.34 -2.70 -10.56
C LEU A 187 14.50 -1.75 -10.26
N ALA A 188 14.43 -0.49 -10.69
CA ALA A 188 15.41 0.52 -10.35
C ALA A 188 15.38 0.91 -8.86
N GLU A 189 14.19 1.00 -8.25
CA GLU A 189 14.02 1.20 -6.80
C GLU A 189 14.61 0.02 -6.00
N GLU A 190 14.40 -1.22 -6.43
CA GLU A 190 14.97 -2.40 -5.80
C GLU A 190 16.49 -2.47 -5.97
N GLN A 191 17.03 -2.14 -7.14
CA GLN A 191 18.48 -2.09 -7.37
C GLN A 191 19.14 -0.97 -6.58
N THR A 192 18.49 0.19 -6.44
CA THR A 192 19.01 1.25 -5.59
C THR A 192 19.00 0.84 -4.13
N ALA A 193 17.94 0.19 -3.62
CA ALA A 193 17.89 -0.40 -2.28
C ALA A 193 18.94 -1.51 -2.07
N SER A 194 19.15 -2.37 -3.07
CA SER A 194 20.12 -3.47 -3.05
C SER A 194 21.57 -2.97 -3.12
N ALA A 195 21.83 -1.87 -3.85
CA ALA A 195 23.14 -1.22 -3.92
C ALA A 195 23.52 -0.53 -2.59
N ILE A 196 22.54 -0.08 -1.79
CA ILE A 196 22.81 0.38 -0.42
C ILE A 196 23.27 -0.80 0.44
N THR A 197 22.64 -1.98 0.30
CA THR A 197 23.03 -3.20 1.04
C THR A 197 24.36 -3.82 0.59
N GLU A 198 24.71 -3.81 -0.70
CA GLU A 198 26.00 -4.34 -1.19
C GLU A 198 27.19 -3.52 -0.70
N SER A 199 27.02 -2.22 -0.44
CA SER A 199 28.08 -1.38 0.14
C SER A 199 28.38 -1.69 1.62
N VAL A 200 27.60 -2.57 2.26
CA VAL A 200 27.75 -2.99 3.67
C VAL A 200 28.33 -4.40 3.82
N GLU A 201 28.46 -5.17 2.73
CA GLU A 201 28.82 -6.61 2.80
C GLU A 201 30.31 -6.90 3.04
N ASP A 202 31.20 -5.92 2.94
CA ASP A 202 32.64 -6.10 3.22
C ASP A 202 33.02 -5.94 4.72
N ALA A 203 32.04 -5.82 5.62
CA ALA A 203 32.30 -5.73 7.07
C ALA A 203 31.43 -6.69 7.89
N VAL A 204 31.88 -7.96 7.94
CA VAL A 204 31.67 -8.98 8.99
C VAL A 204 30.31 -9.08 9.70
N VAL A 205 29.72 -10.26 9.50
CA VAL A 205 28.58 -10.88 10.21
C VAL A 205 28.64 -10.69 11.73
N GLU A 206 27.66 -9.96 12.27
CA GLU A 206 27.02 -10.36 13.52
C GLU A 206 25.53 -9.99 13.42
N THR A 207 24.70 -11.02 13.60
CA THR A 207 23.22 -11.03 13.70
C THR A 207 22.58 -9.71 14.10
N LEU A 208 21.43 -9.32 13.50
CA LEU A 208 20.35 -8.58 14.18
C LEU A 208 19.09 -8.40 13.30
N GLU A 209 17.96 -8.84 13.84
CA GLU A 209 16.59 -8.36 13.58
C GLU A 209 16.41 -6.89 14.05
N PRO A 210 15.33 -6.18 13.64
CA PRO A 210 15.37 -4.74 13.45
C PRO A 210 15.17 -3.98 14.76
N VAL A 211 16.21 -3.25 15.17
CA VAL A 211 16.09 -2.11 16.08
C VAL A 211 16.64 -0.91 15.33
N ILE A 212 15.75 -0.14 14.67
CA ILE A 212 16.09 1.22 14.28
C ILE A 212 16.44 1.94 15.57
N SER A 213 17.73 2.09 15.82
CA SER A 213 18.26 2.61 17.06
C SER A 213 17.70 4.00 17.28
N GLN A 214 16.95 4.19 18.37
CA GLN A 214 16.47 5.51 18.85
C GLN A 214 17.58 6.58 18.85
N LYS A 215 18.86 6.16 18.91
CA LYS A 215 20.03 7.02 18.81
C LYS A 215 20.21 7.69 17.45
N ALA A 216 19.87 7.01 16.34
CA ALA A 216 19.95 7.54 14.98
C ALA A 216 18.83 8.56 14.71
N MET A 217 17.59 8.26 15.14
CA MET A 217 16.47 9.21 15.06
C MET A 217 16.73 10.47 15.92
N LEU A 218 17.21 10.30 17.15
CA LEU A 218 17.60 11.44 18.01
C LEU A 218 18.76 12.27 17.42
N GLN A 219 19.66 11.64 16.67
CA GLN A 219 20.74 12.34 15.97
C GLN A 219 20.20 13.13 14.78
N ARG A 220 19.24 12.57 14.01
CA ARG A 220 18.57 13.28 12.91
C ARG A 220 17.80 14.50 13.43
N ILE A 221 16.99 14.34 14.48
CA ILE A 221 16.25 15.45 15.11
C ILE A 221 17.20 16.58 15.52
N ARG A 222 18.31 16.26 16.19
CA ARG A 222 19.29 17.28 16.64
C ARG A 222 19.93 18.05 15.49
N VAL A 223 20.23 17.38 14.37
CA VAL A 223 20.82 18.05 13.20
C VAL A 223 19.80 18.96 12.54
N VAL A 224 18.56 18.50 12.38
CA VAL A 224 17.47 19.30 11.82
C VAL A 224 17.16 20.51 12.70
N GLU A 225 17.06 20.34 14.02
CA GLU A 225 16.86 21.43 14.96
C GLU A 225 17.99 22.46 14.92
N ALA A 226 19.25 22.02 14.81
CA ALA A 226 20.39 22.93 14.71
C ALA A 226 20.36 23.78 13.43
N VAL A 227 19.95 23.20 12.30
CA VAL A 227 19.77 23.94 11.04
C VAL A 227 18.61 24.92 11.14
N LEU A 228 17.49 24.52 11.75
CA LEU A 228 16.35 25.40 11.98
C LEU A 228 16.71 26.56 12.91
N ASP A 229 17.49 26.32 13.95
CA ASP A 229 17.97 27.36 14.88
C ASP A 229 18.90 28.38 14.21
N GLU A 230 19.68 27.96 13.20
CA GLU A 230 20.51 28.88 12.41
C GLU A 230 19.66 29.81 11.52
N ILE A 231 18.54 29.30 11.00
CA ILE A 231 17.64 30.01 10.07
C ILE A 231 16.62 30.87 10.83
N ARG A 232 16.25 30.48 12.05
CA ARG A 232 15.21 31.14 12.86
C ARG A 232 15.43 32.65 13.07
N PRO A 233 16.63 33.18 13.33
CA PRO A 233 16.86 34.62 13.48
C PRO A 233 16.51 35.42 12.21
N ALA A 234 16.76 34.87 11.02
CA ALA A 234 16.40 35.50 9.76
C ALA A 234 14.88 35.50 9.54
N VAL A 235 14.22 34.37 9.82
CA VAL A 235 12.76 34.24 9.71
C VAL A 235 12.03 35.14 10.71
N ILE A 236 12.58 35.30 11.93
CA ILE A 236 12.05 36.23 12.95
C ILE A 236 12.25 37.70 12.52
N ALA A 237 13.38 38.04 11.90
CA ALA A 237 13.62 39.38 11.38
C ALA A 237 12.57 39.78 10.32
N ASP A 238 12.07 38.80 9.57
CA ASP A 238 11.02 38.98 8.56
C ASP A 238 9.58 38.90 9.14
N GLY A 239 9.45 38.76 10.46
CA GLY A 239 8.16 38.74 11.17
C GLY A 239 7.45 37.38 11.16
N GLY A 240 8.16 36.29 10.92
CA GLY A 240 7.67 34.92 11.02
C GLY A 240 8.35 34.11 12.12
N ASN A 241 7.96 32.85 12.28
CA ASN A 241 8.68 31.88 13.09
C ASN A 241 8.57 30.49 12.47
N ILE A 242 9.55 29.64 12.76
CA ILE A 242 9.59 28.25 12.29
C ILE A 242 9.94 27.31 13.44
N GLN A 243 9.17 26.23 13.55
CA GLN A 243 9.34 25.18 14.54
C GLN A 243 9.25 23.80 13.88
N LEU A 244 10.05 22.86 14.36
CA LEU A 244 9.93 21.46 13.97
C LEU A 244 8.68 20.86 14.63
N VAL A 245 7.85 20.19 13.84
CA VAL A 245 6.67 19.47 14.32
C VAL A 245 6.99 17.99 14.44
N ASP A 246 7.47 17.39 13.35
CA ASP A 246 7.83 15.98 13.33
C ASP A 246 8.82 15.66 12.20
N ILE A 247 9.42 14.47 12.26
CA ILE A 247 10.26 13.89 11.20
C ILE A 247 9.84 12.44 10.98
N GLU A 248 9.34 12.15 9.78
CA GLU A 248 9.03 10.80 9.33
C GLU A 248 9.95 10.46 8.15
N ASP A 249 10.87 9.52 8.37
CA ASP A 249 11.87 9.11 7.37
C ASP A 249 12.70 10.28 6.79
N ASP A 250 12.39 10.69 5.56
CA ASP A 250 13.03 11.81 4.84
C ASP A 250 12.10 13.04 4.73
N LEU A 251 10.92 12.99 5.36
CA LEU A 251 9.94 14.06 5.42
C LEU A 251 10.08 14.84 6.73
N ILE A 252 10.26 16.15 6.62
CA ILE A 252 10.43 17.05 7.76
C ILE A 252 9.23 17.99 7.82
N PHE A 253 8.43 17.84 8.87
CA PHE A 253 7.25 18.67 9.09
C PHE A 253 7.60 19.88 9.93
N VAL A 254 7.40 21.07 9.39
CA VAL A 254 7.67 22.34 10.07
C VAL A 254 6.42 23.19 10.18
N SER A 255 6.18 23.76 11.35
CA SER A 255 5.14 24.77 11.55
C SER A 255 5.74 26.14 11.27
N MET A 256 5.12 26.88 10.36
CA MET A 256 5.47 28.26 10.07
C MET A 256 4.36 29.19 10.57
N SER A 257 4.69 30.13 11.44
CA SER A 257 3.75 31.10 12.02
C SER A 257 4.17 32.54 11.74
N GLY A 258 3.26 33.50 11.94
CA GLY A 258 3.48 34.92 11.65
C GLY A 258 3.34 35.24 10.15
N ASN A 259 4.11 36.20 9.64
CA ASN A 259 4.07 36.58 8.22
C ASN A 259 4.41 35.43 7.26
N CYS A 260 5.02 34.36 7.74
CA CYS A 260 5.39 33.19 6.95
C CYS A 260 4.25 32.20 6.70
N SER A 261 3.10 32.29 7.39
CA SER A 261 1.99 31.34 7.22
C SER A 261 1.19 31.51 5.92
N GLY A 262 1.59 32.45 5.06
CA GLY A 262 0.95 32.72 3.76
C GLY A 262 1.73 33.65 2.83
N CYS A 263 3.03 33.85 3.06
CA CYS A 263 3.87 34.67 2.18
C CYS A 263 4.22 33.88 0.92
N GLY A 264 4.03 34.44 -0.28
CA GLY A 264 4.41 33.78 -1.54
C GLY A 264 5.92 33.52 -1.71
N LEU A 265 6.74 34.00 -0.78
CA LEU A 265 8.18 33.74 -0.69
C LEU A 265 8.54 32.65 0.35
N SER A 266 7.57 32.09 1.07
CA SER A 266 7.81 31.01 2.05
C SER A 266 8.42 29.77 1.40
N GLY A 267 8.12 29.51 0.12
CA GLY A 267 8.73 28.44 -0.66
C GLY A 267 10.25 28.58 -0.82
N LEU A 268 10.79 29.80 -0.84
CA LEU A 268 12.25 30.02 -0.88
C LEU A 268 12.90 29.69 0.48
N THR A 269 12.20 30.01 1.58
CA THR A 269 12.66 29.66 2.93
C THR A 269 12.63 28.14 3.12
N LEU A 270 11.56 27.46 2.71
CA LEU A 270 11.44 26.00 2.75
C LEU A 270 12.52 25.33 1.90
N ALA A 271 12.73 25.78 0.66
CA ALA A 271 13.80 25.27 -0.20
C ALA A 271 15.20 25.52 0.38
N THR A 272 15.40 26.62 1.11
CA THR A 272 16.69 26.90 1.80
C THR A 272 16.91 25.93 2.95
N ILE A 273 15.86 25.62 3.71
CA ILE A 273 15.91 24.63 4.80
C ILE A 273 16.17 23.24 4.21
N GLU A 274 15.43 22.86 3.18
CA GLU A 274 15.57 21.57 2.48
C GLU A 274 17.02 21.35 2.02
N ASN A 275 17.59 22.32 1.29
CA ASN A 275 18.97 22.24 0.83
C ASN A 275 19.99 22.14 1.99
N LYS A 276 19.83 22.92 3.05
CA LYS A 276 20.75 22.91 4.19
C LYS A 276 20.65 21.61 4.98
N VAL A 277 19.44 21.10 5.19
CA VAL A 277 19.23 19.85 5.92
C VAL A 277 19.72 18.66 5.09
N SER A 278 19.48 18.64 3.78
CA SER A 278 20.02 17.60 2.89
C SER A 278 21.55 17.58 2.89
N GLN A 279 22.20 18.74 2.89
CA GLN A 279 23.65 18.83 3.00
C GLN A 279 24.18 18.38 4.37
N ALA A 280 23.46 18.68 5.45
CA ALA A 280 23.88 18.32 6.80
C ALA A 280 23.67 16.83 7.12
N LEU A 281 22.62 16.21 6.56
CA LEU A 281 22.30 14.80 6.76
C LEU A 281 22.90 13.88 5.69
N GLY A 282 23.33 14.41 4.54
CA GLY A 282 23.87 13.63 3.43
C GLY A 282 22.83 12.81 2.67
N VAL A 283 21.54 13.10 2.87
CA VAL A 283 20.39 12.43 2.24
C VAL A 283 19.41 13.48 1.71
N ALA A 284 18.71 13.16 0.62
CA ALA A 284 17.65 14.03 0.12
C ALA A 284 16.50 14.04 1.15
N VAL A 285 16.05 15.22 1.55
CA VAL A 285 14.91 15.37 2.47
C VAL A 285 13.92 16.33 1.84
N THR A 286 12.64 16.19 2.18
CA THR A 286 11.59 17.09 1.73
C THR A 286 10.98 17.79 2.93
N VAL A 287 10.87 19.12 2.90
CA VAL A 287 10.37 19.91 4.02
C VAL A 287 8.93 20.34 3.74
N PHE A 288 7.98 19.86 4.55
CA PHE A 288 6.56 20.17 4.42
C PHE A 288 6.09 21.17 5.49
N PRO A 289 5.44 22.27 5.09
CA PRO A 289 4.82 23.17 6.04
C PRO A 289 3.49 22.58 6.54
N VAL A 290 3.35 22.41 7.86
CA VAL A 290 2.09 22.01 8.49
C VAL A 290 1.35 23.25 8.98
N GLN A 291 0.09 23.39 8.60
CA GLN A 291 -0.80 24.41 9.16
C GLN A 291 -1.43 23.86 10.44
N GLU A 292 -1.28 24.57 11.56
CA GLU A 292 -2.04 24.24 12.78
C GLU A 292 -3.55 24.36 12.48
N ARG A 293 -4.25 23.22 12.32
CA ARG A 293 -5.71 23.18 12.37
C ARG A 293 -6.17 23.34 13.83
N ASN A 294 -6.14 24.57 14.33
CA ASN A 294 -6.80 24.94 15.57
C ASN A 294 -8.22 25.47 15.28
N GLN A 295 -9.22 24.59 15.41
CA GLN A 295 -10.51 24.78 16.10
C GLN A 295 -11.66 23.98 15.46
N LYS A 296 -12.28 23.14 16.30
CA LYS A 296 -13.58 22.48 16.13
C LYS A 296 -14.57 23.38 15.39
N LYS A 297 -15.09 22.90 14.25
CA LYS A 297 -16.37 23.37 13.73
C LYS A 297 -17.45 22.46 14.32
N GLU A 298 -18.12 22.96 15.36
CA GLU A 298 -19.45 22.46 15.73
C GLU A 298 -20.37 22.68 14.53
N ALA A 299 -20.85 21.59 13.95
CA ALA A 299 -21.92 21.63 12.96
C ALA A 299 -23.24 21.83 13.71
N THR A 300 -23.67 23.08 13.87
CA THR A 300 -25.07 23.38 14.17
C THR A 300 -25.88 23.24 12.89
N TYR A 301 -26.60 22.13 12.76
CA TYR A 301 -27.78 22.07 11.91
C TYR A 301 -28.90 22.85 12.60
N ASP A 302 -29.20 24.05 12.11
CA ASP A 302 -30.48 24.71 12.40
C ASP A 302 -31.56 24.20 11.44
N ALA A 303 -32.74 23.98 12.02
CA ALA A 303 -33.91 23.31 11.49
C ALA A 303 -34.67 24.07 10.39
#